data_AF-A0A7X6SMX6-F1
#
_entry.id   AF-A0A7X6SMX6-F1
#
_cell.length_a   1.000
_cell.length_b   1.000
_cell.length_c   1.000
_cell.angle_alpha   90.00
_cell.angle_beta   90.00
_cell.angle_gamma   90.00
#
_symmetry.space_group_name_H-M   'P 1'
#
loop_
_entity.id
_entity.type
_entity.pdbx_description
1 polymer ?
#
loop_
_entity_poly.entity_id
_entity_poly.type
_entity_poly.pdbx_seq_one_letter_code
_entity_poly.pdbx_strand_id
1 'polypeptide(L)'
;MKEIIINAEQLEQKLFESSRFHRYRIAFNSAFLHEDFSTASSVCEELASLPELTINERCELASYCQMLGKIDSALKQLDLILQTNPAEHNAALQKARILRLHQDSEKYLSFIQSRMKDFPSFAPYYLDLWEFLRTNPDTELMTLIQNLAQENGIALPEEKEAFAPIPESYTPFSQVDVYSDSDLLSMINLFLGRENSYARQWVSDDGKYGYTPVNEPLNLNAVRNHLLGIQTLGIYQLDLMGKVKWIVFDLDVEKSHLDNLHDPAFRLWLEQGFQKIINEFRALLKTYHLEMNVEFSGYKGYHLWILLKEKIPAYIARNFAQRIVSQITFNGLPISIEIFPKQVRTSRDNYGNLVKLPYGIHRLSGLNSTMLNEDFKIVSFEEFIKQPKIVSPEDILSAIYSLDPNFSLMPEKELVEEPTPYSVTLETIEPIDPETDTEWLCLKQNCSVLWTLDNLINTNHSLTVNQKNVLRYVCGHLTNGPAIVNTLMKKLTNCELEDLMKRPFRGNAMSCNKIRKLAGDIIEPGHCHCDFSEEPGMYQTPLLHLKKLSSNSTNALQTNELMLKDLISTYLKLKSQSKDLEDHLKQIEKEIINAFDQIGLNEISTSYGILKKITDEDKISLVIQLK
;
A
#
# COMPACT_ATOMS: atom_id res chain seq x y z
N MET A 1 -48.89 -3.39 -17.94
CA MET A 1 -49.10 -2.92 -16.55
C MET A 1 -49.94 -3.94 -15.75
N LYS A 2 -49.58 -5.23 -15.80
CA LYS A 2 -50.22 -6.31 -15.00
C LYS A 2 -49.36 -7.57 -14.76
N GLU A 3 -48.07 -7.59 -15.10
CA GLU A 3 -47.20 -8.76 -14.86
C GLU A 3 -45.75 -8.42 -14.43
N ILE A 4 -45.54 -7.30 -13.73
CA ILE A 4 -44.27 -7.07 -13.01
C ILE A 4 -44.63 -6.55 -11.62
N ILE A 5 -45.29 -7.41 -10.85
CA ILE A 5 -45.19 -7.41 -9.40
C ILE A 5 -44.37 -8.66 -9.10
N ILE A 6 -43.07 -8.59 -9.39
CA ILE A 6 -42.13 -9.53 -8.79
C ILE A 6 -42.12 -9.17 -7.31
N ASN A 7 -42.50 -10.14 -6.50
CA ASN A 7 -42.94 -9.98 -5.13
C ASN A 7 -41.84 -9.28 -4.30
N ALA A 8 -42.14 -8.13 -3.69
CA ALA A 8 -41.18 -7.39 -2.87
C ALA A 8 -40.64 -8.23 -1.70
N GLU A 9 -41.44 -9.19 -1.21
CA GLU A 9 -41.01 -10.20 -0.23
C GLU A 9 -39.95 -11.17 -0.79
N GLN A 10 -40.02 -11.56 -2.07
CA GLN A 10 -39.00 -12.40 -2.71
C GLN A 10 -37.70 -11.63 -2.95
N LEU A 11 -37.79 -10.32 -3.20
CA LEU A 11 -36.64 -9.44 -3.34
C LEU A 11 -35.96 -9.19 -1.98
N GLU A 12 -36.73 -8.95 -0.92
CA GLU A 12 -36.24 -8.82 0.45
C GLU A 12 -35.62 -10.12 0.97
N GLN A 13 -36.20 -11.29 0.68
CA GLN A 13 -35.60 -12.59 1.02
C GLN A 13 -34.26 -12.81 0.30
N LYS A 14 -34.17 -12.52 -1.01
CA LYS A 14 -32.90 -12.62 -1.76
C LYS A 14 -31.82 -11.65 -1.28
N LEU A 15 -32.19 -10.43 -0.91
CA LEU A 15 -31.29 -9.45 -0.28
C LEU A 15 -30.79 -9.94 1.09
N PHE A 16 -31.65 -10.60 1.87
CA PHE A 16 -31.27 -11.18 3.16
C PHE A 16 -30.35 -12.40 3.02
N GLU A 17 -30.58 -13.26 2.01
CA GLU A 17 -29.79 -14.45 1.70
C GLU A 17 -28.39 -14.11 1.17
N SER A 18 -28.26 -13.11 0.29
CA SER A 18 -26.95 -12.61 -0.17
C SER A 18 -26.12 -11.99 0.96
N SER A 19 -26.75 -11.35 1.96
CA SER A 19 -26.09 -10.91 3.20
C SER A 19 -25.67 -12.08 4.11
N ARG A 20 -26.33 -13.23 3.97
CA ARG A 20 -26.14 -14.40 4.83
C ARG A 20 -24.95 -15.23 4.40
N PHE A 21 -24.82 -15.57 3.11
CA PHE A 21 -23.63 -16.29 2.63
C PHE A 21 -22.36 -15.47 2.82
N HIS A 22 -22.44 -14.15 2.64
CA HIS A 22 -21.33 -13.25 2.92
C HIS A 22 -20.84 -13.31 4.38
N ARG A 23 -21.75 -13.41 5.36
CA ARG A 23 -21.39 -13.61 6.77
C ARG A 23 -20.67 -14.94 7.00
N TYR A 24 -21.12 -16.01 6.36
CA TYR A 24 -20.45 -17.31 6.43
C TYR A 24 -19.08 -17.30 5.75
N ARG A 25 -18.93 -16.59 4.63
CA ARG A 25 -17.62 -16.36 3.97
C ARG A 25 -16.65 -15.69 4.94
N ILE A 26 -17.07 -14.64 5.63
CA ILE A 26 -16.22 -13.95 6.61
C ILE A 26 -15.88 -14.86 7.79
N ALA A 27 -16.86 -15.58 8.34
CA ALA A 27 -16.67 -16.51 9.45
C ALA A 27 -15.71 -17.65 9.09
N PHE A 28 -15.86 -18.26 7.91
CA PHE A 28 -14.96 -19.29 7.41
C PHE A 28 -13.54 -18.75 7.26
N ASN A 29 -13.38 -17.62 6.56
CA ASN A 29 -12.06 -17.04 6.29
C ASN A 29 -11.35 -16.64 7.58
N SER A 30 -12.05 -16.05 8.54
CA SER A 30 -11.49 -15.72 9.85
C SER A 30 -11.02 -16.97 10.60
N ALA A 31 -11.89 -17.96 10.73
CA ALA A 31 -11.56 -19.19 11.46
C ALA A 31 -10.37 -19.92 10.80
N PHE A 32 -10.37 -20.01 9.47
CA PHE A 32 -9.28 -20.62 8.72
C PHE A 32 -7.95 -19.86 8.87
N LEU A 33 -7.98 -18.52 8.86
CA LEU A 33 -6.77 -17.69 9.01
C LEU A 33 -6.15 -17.77 10.42
N HIS A 34 -6.98 -17.99 11.44
CA HIS A 34 -6.52 -18.18 12.83
C HIS A 34 -6.22 -19.65 13.17
N GLU A 35 -6.18 -20.53 12.16
CA GLU A 35 -5.97 -21.98 12.31
C GLU A 35 -7.04 -22.67 13.19
N ASP A 36 -8.19 -22.04 13.38
CA ASP A 36 -9.37 -22.65 14.00
C ASP A 36 -10.17 -23.45 12.96
N PHE A 37 -9.58 -24.59 12.57
CA PHE A 37 -10.19 -25.50 11.60
C PHE A 37 -11.49 -26.12 12.10
N SER A 38 -11.74 -26.14 13.41
CA SER A 38 -12.97 -26.67 14.00
C SER A 38 -14.17 -25.75 13.70
N THR A 39 -13.97 -24.45 13.87
CA THR A 39 -14.97 -23.43 13.54
C THR A 39 -15.14 -23.31 12.04
N ALA A 40 -14.05 -23.30 11.25
CA ALA A 40 -14.13 -23.29 9.79
C ALA A 40 -14.89 -24.50 9.24
N SER A 41 -14.66 -25.68 9.83
CA SER A 41 -15.40 -26.92 9.51
C SER A 41 -16.89 -26.80 9.81
N SER A 42 -17.24 -26.22 10.96
CA SER A 42 -18.64 -26.02 11.37
C SER A 42 -19.38 -25.07 10.43
N VAL A 43 -18.71 -24.01 9.98
CA VAL A 43 -19.25 -23.07 8.97
C VAL A 43 -19.57 -23.78 7.66
N CYS A 44 -18.69 -24.66 7.18
CA CYS A 44 -18.96 -25.45 5.97
C CYS A 44 -20.15 -26.39 6.13
N GLU A 45 -20.32 -27.00 7.30
CA GLU A 45 -21.45 -27.90 7.59
C GLU A 45 -22.78 -27.13 7.64
N GLU A 46 -22.79 -25.96 8.27
CA GLU A 46 -23.94 -25.06 8.26
C GLU A 46 -24.30 -24.60 6.85
N LEU A 47 -23.30 -24.15 6.07
CA LEU A 47 -23.49 -23.75 4.68
C LEU A 47 -24.06 -24.90 3.83
N ALA A 48 -23.55 -26.12 4.00
CA ALA A 48 -24.01 -27.30 3.27
C ALA A 48 -25.45 -27.71 3.60
N SER A 49 -25.98 -27.30 4.76
CA SER A 49 -27.35 -27.56 5.20
C SER A 49 -28.37 -26.55 4.68
N LEU A 50 -27.92 -25.45 4.04
CA LEU A 50 -28.81 -24.42 3.53
C LEU A 50 -29.61 -24.91 2.31
N PRO A 51 -30.93 -24.65 2.27
CA PRO A 51 -31.83 -25.22 1.26
C PRO A 51 -31.64 -24.64 -0.15
N GLU A 52 -31.17 -23.39 -0.28
CA GLU A 52 -30.87 -22.77 -1.57
C GLU A 52 -29.51 -22.07 -1.53
N LEU A 53 -28.51 -22.68 -2.18
CA LEU A 53 -27.25 -22.04 -2.54
C LEU A 53 -27.23 -21.83 -4.04
N THR A 54 -26.84 -20.65 -4.49
CA THR A 54 -26.56 -20.40 -5.90
C THR A 54 -25.39 -21.26 -6.39
N ILE A 55 -25.27 -21.43 -7.71
CA ILE A 55 -24.16 -22.17 -8.33
C ILE A 55 -22.80 -21.65 -7.82
N ASN A 56 -22.63 -20.32 -7.77
CA ASN A 56 -21.38 -19.70 -7.33
C ASN A 56 -21.09 -19.94 -5.85
N GLU A 57 -22.11 -19.82 -4.98
CA GLU A 57 -21.96 -20.07 -3.54
C GLU A 57 -21.63 -21.54 -3.26
N ARG A 58 -22.19 -22.46 -4.05
CA ARG A 58 -21.92 -23.89 -3.96
C ARG A 58 -20.51 -24.25 -4.46
N CYS A 59 -20.04 -23.59 -5.53
CA CYS A 59 -18.64 -23.69 -5.97
C CYS A 59 -17.67 -23.15 -4.91
N GLU A 60 -18.03 -22.05 -4.23
CA GLU A 60 -17.22 -21.46 -3.17
C GLU A 60 -17.17 -22.36 -1.92
N LEU A 61 -18.31 -22.93 -1.51
CA LEU A 61 -18.37 -23.94 -0.45
C LEU A 61 -17.51 -25.17 -0.80
N ALA A 62 -17.48 -25.59 -2.06
CA ALA A 62 -16.59 -26.66 -2.51
C ALA A 62 -15.11 -26.30 -2.29
N SER A 63 -14.71 -25.06 -2.60
CA SER A 63 -13.36 -24.55 -2.33
C SER A 63 -13.04 -24.55 -0.83
N TYR A 64 -13.97 -24.14 0.03
CA TYR A 64 -13.77 -24.17 1.48
C TYR A 64 -13.57 -25.59 2.01
N CYS A 65 -14.37 -26.54 1.53
CA CYS A 65 -14.22 -27.95 1.88
C CYS A 65 -12.87 -28.51 1.42
N GLN A 66 -12.42 -28.13 0.22
CA GLN A 66 -11.10 -28.49 -0.30
C GLN A 66 -9.98 -27.91 0.57
N MET A 67 -10.06 -26.63 0.97
CA MET A 67 -9.08 -25.99 1.85
C MET A 67 -8.94 -26.69 3.20
N LEU A 68 -10.02 -27.27 3.72
CA LEU A 68 -10.02 -28.08 4.94
C LEU A 68 -9.63 -29.55 4.73
N GLY A 69 -9.29 -29.96 3.50
CA GLY A 69 -8.99 -31.36 3.17
C GLY A 69 -10.22 -32.28 3.13
N LYS A 70 -11.45 -31.74 3.19
CA LYS A 70 -12.71 -32.51 3.11
C LYS A 70 -13.13 -32.75 1.66
N ILE A 71 -12.36 -33.58 0.95
CA ILE A 71 -12.46 -33.74 -0.51
C ILE A 71 -13.80 -34.32 -0.96
N ASP A 72 -14.31 -35.35 -0.27
CA ASP A 72 -15.61 -35.93 -0.60
C ASP A 72 -16.75 -34.91 -0.47
N SER A 73 -16.64 -34.00 0.51
CA SER A 73 -17.62 -32.93 0.70
C SER A 73 -17.54 -31.89 -0.42
N ALA A 74 -16.33 -31.53 -0.86
CA ALA A 74 -16.12 -30.63 -1.99
C ALA A 74 -16.69 -31.22 -3.29
N LEU A 75 -16.37 -32.48 -3.60
CA LEU A 75 -16.88 -33.19 -4.78
C LEU A 75 -18.41 -33.30 -4.74
N LYS A 76 -18.99 -33.63 -3.59
CA LYS A 76 -20.44 -33.69 -3.39
C LYS A 76 -21.13 -32.36 -3.71
N GLN A 77 -20.53 -31.22 -3.32
CA GLN A 77 -21.12 -29.91 -3.65
C GLN A 77 -21.15 -29.68 -5.17
N LEU A 78 -20.06 -30.01 -5.87
CA LEU A 78 -19.96 -29.86 -7.32
C LEU A 78 -20.87 -30.85 -8.07
N ASP A 79 -21.03 -32.07 -7.56
CA ASP A 79 -21.96 -33.05 -8.13
C ASP A 79 -23.41 -32.56 -8.08
N LEU A 80 -23.82 -31.91 -6.98
CA LEU A 80 -25.15 -31.33 -6.86
C LEU A 80 -25.39 -30.22 -7.90
N ILE A 81 -24.36 -29.44 -8.26
CA ILE A 81 -24.44 -28.46 -9.36
C ILE A 81 -24.62 -29.19 -10.69
N LEU A 82 -23.77 -30.18 -10.97
CA LEU A 82 -23.76 -30.86 -12.27
C LEU A 82 -24.97 -31.77 -12.49
N GLN A 83 -25.61 -32.26 -11.43
CA GLN A 83 -26.89 -32.98 -11.51
C GLN A 83 -28.04 -32.07 -11.90
N THR A 84 -28.04 -30.82 -11.42
CA THR A 84 -29.12 -29.86 -11.68
C THR A 84 -28.88 -29.08 -12.98
N ASN A 85 -27.63 -28.77 -13.28
CA ASN A 85 -27.21 -28.12 -14.52
C ASN A 85 -25.94 -28.78 -15.08
N PRO A 86 -26.10 -29.83 -15.91
CA PRO A 86 -24.98 -30.52 -16.53
C PRO A 86 -24.13 -29.65 -17.44
N ALA A 87 -24.57 -28.46 -17.85
CA ALA A 87 -23.82 -27.55 -18.71
C ALA A 87 -22.96 -26.53 -17.92
N GLU A 88 -22.89 -26.62 -16.59
CA GLU A 88 -22.01 -25.74 -15.78
C GLU A 88 -20.54 -26.15 -15.89
N HIS A 89 -19.88 -25.65 -16.93
CA HIS A 89 -18.49 -25.97 -17.26
C HIS A 89 -17.49 -25.56 -16.17
N ASN A 90 -17.75 -24.46 -15.45
CA ASN A 90 -16.84 -23.98 -14.40
C ASN A 90 -16.79 -24.93 -13.20
N ALA A 91 -17.96 -25.42 -12.76
CA ALA A 91 -18.05 -26.41 -11.70
C ALA A 91 -17.42 -27.75 -12.13
N ALA A 92 -17.59 -28.13 -13.40
CA ALA A 92 -16.98 -29.32 -13.97
C ALA A 92 -15.43 -29.23 -13.98
N LEU A 93 -14.87 -28.11 -14.42
CA LEU A 93 -13.42 -27.89 -14.40
C LEU A 93 -12.87 -27.84 -12.96
N GLN A 94 -13.60 -27.22 -12.02
CA GLN A 94 -13.24 -27.25 -10.61
C GLN A 94 -13.20 -28.69 -10.08
N LYS A 95 -14.20 -29.52 -10.40
CA LYS A 95 -14.25 -30.93 -10.01
C LYS A 95 -13.09 -31.73 -10.60
N ALA A 96 -12.81 -31.54 -11.88
CA ALA A 96 -11.70 -32.19 -12.58
C ALA A 96 -10.36 -31.87 -11.91
N ARG A 97 -10.11 -30.60 -11.56
CA ARG A 97 -8.91 -30.19 -10.82
C ARG A 97 -8.80 -30.84 -9.45
N ILE A 98 -9.90 -30.92 -8.69
CA ILE A 98 -9.89 -31.60 -7.38
C ILE A 98 -9.53 -33.07 -7.53
N LEU A 99 -10.15 -33.80 -8.48
CA LEU A 99 -9.84 -35.21 -8.73
C LEU A 99 -8.36 -35.41 -9.11
N ARG A 100 -7.82 -34.51 -9.94
CA ARG A 100 -6.41 -34.52 -10.35
C ARG A 100 -5.44 -34.28 -9.19
N LEU A 101 -5.71 -33.29 -8.35
CA LEU A 101 -4.85 -32.92 -7.22
C LEU A 101 -4.81 -33.98 -6.11
N HIS A 102 -5.86 -34.78 -5.98
CA HIS A 102 -5.98 -35.82 -4.94
C HIS A 102 -5.65 -37.24 -5.44
N GLN A 103 -4.91 -37.34 -6.55
CA GLN A 103 -4.38 -38.60 -7.11
C GLN A 103 -5.44 -39.66 -7.48
N ASP A 104 -6.68 -39.25 -7.77
CA ASP A 104 -7.72 -40.15 -8.26
C ASP A 104 -7.78 -40.12 -9.79
N SER A 105 -6.68 -40.55 -10.43
CA SER A 105 -6.48 -40.47 -11.88
C SER A 105 -7.55 -41.21 -12.67
N GLU A 106 -8.05 -42.35 -12.17
CA GLU A 106 -9.12 -43.10 -12.83
C GLU A 106 -10.45 -42.34 -12.82
N LYS A 107 -10.84 -41.76 -11.67
CA LYS A 107 -12.06 -40.93 -11.60
C LYS A 107 -11.93 -39.64 -12.37
N TYR A 108 -10.74 -39.03 -12.38
CA TYR A 108 -10.45 -37.86 -13.20
C TYR A 108 -10.63 -38.19 -14.69
N LEU A 109 -9.94 -39.21 -15.20
CA LEU A 109 -9.96 -39.60 -16.61
C LEU A 109 -11.37 -39.94 -17.07
N SER A 110 -12.08 -40.80 -16.31
CA SER A 110 -13.47 -41.15 -16.63
C SER A 110 -14.40 -39.94 -16.61
N PHE A 111 -14.23 -39.03 -15.65
CA PHE A 111 -15.04 -37.82 -15.56
C PHE A 111 -14.78 -36.87 -16.74
N ILE A 112 -13.52 -36.50 -17.00
CA ILE A 112 -13.19 -35.52 -18.04
C ILE A 112 -13.52 -36.05 -19.44
N GLN A 113 -13.30 -37.34 -19.71
CA GLN A 113 -13.70 -37.98 -20.96
C GLN A 113 -15.22 -37.99 -21.16
N SER A 114 -16.00 -38.23 -20.09
CA SER A 114 -17.46 -38.09 -20.14
C SER A 114 -17.86 -36.66 -20.50
N ARG A 115 -17.20 -35.65 -19.91
CA ARG A 115 -17.47 -34.23 -20.21
C ARG A 115 -17.14 -33.87 -21.65
N MET A 116 -16.06 -34.40 -22.22
CA MET A 116 -15.70 -34.21 -23.62
C MET A 116 -16.70 -34.87 -24.57
N LYS A 117 -17.24 -36.04 -24.21
CA LYS A 117 -18.29 -36.69 -24.99
C LYS A 117 -19.59 -35.88 -25.01
N ASP A 118 -19.99 -35.35 -23.87
CA ASP A 118 -21.23 -34.58 -23.74
C ASP A 118 -21.09 -33.15 -24.31
N PHE A 119 -19.88 -32.58 -24.30
CA PHE A 119 -19.58 -31.22 -24.74
C PHE A 119 -18.32 -31.17 -25.64
N PRO A 120 -18.39 -31.75 -26.84
CA PRO A 120 -17.21 -31.99 -27.69
C PRO A 120 -16.58 -30.71 -28.25
N SER A 121 -17.31 -29.59 -28.31
CA SER A 121 -16.76 -28.30 -28.74
C SER A 121 -16.15 -27.47 -27.62
N PHE A 122 -16.14 -27.95 -26.36
CA PHE A 122 -15.64 -27.18 -25.22
C PHE A 122 -14.13 -27.40 -25.01
N ALA A 123 -13.33 -26.56 -25.66
CA ALA A 123 -11.86 -26.63 -25.65
C ALA A 123 -11.18 -26.82 -24.28
N PRO A 124 -11.62 -26.18 -23.17
CA PRO A 124 -10.94 -26.32 -21.89
C PRO A 124 -10.85 -27.74 -21.34
N TYR A 125 -11.75 -28.67 -21.69
CA TYR A 125 -11.64 -30.07 -21.24
C TYR A 125 -10.48 -30.80 -21.92
N TYR A 126 -10.23 -30.49 -23.20
CA TYR A 126 -9.14 -31.07 -23.97
C TYR A 126 -7.79 -30.56 -23.46
N LEU A 127 -7.70 -29.25 -23.14
CA LEU A 127 -6.48 -28.64 -22.59
C LEU A 127 -6.16 -29.16 -21.18
N ASP A 128 -7.16 -29.32 -20.32
CA ASP A 128 -6.96 -29.84 -18.96
C ASP A 128 -6.43 -31.28 -18.97
N LEU A 129 -7.00 -32.13 -19.84
CA LEU A 129 -6.56 -33.52 -20.04
C LEU A 129 -5.18 -33.59 -20.71
N TRP A 130 -4.92 -32.75 -21.71
CA TRP A 130 -3.61 -32.68 -22.37
C TRP A 130 -2.49 -32.37 -21.37
N GLU A 131 -2.71 -31.41 -20.46
CA GLU A 131 -1.74 -31.07 -19.42
C GLU A 131 -1.57 -32.20 -18.38
N PHE A 132 -2.65 -32.90 -18.05
CA PHE A 132 -2.56 -34.08 -17.19
C PHE A 132 -1.71 -35.19 -17.81
N LEU A 133 -1.90 -35.48 -19.10
CA LEU A 133 -1.15 -36.52 -19.81
C LEU A 133 0.32 -36.13 -20.04
N ARG A 134 0.64 -34.83 -20.12
CA ARG A 134 2.02 -34.34 -20.15
C ARG A 134 2.81 -34.69 -18.89
N THR A 135 2.12 -34.80 -17.76
CA THR A 135 2.70 -35.19 -16.46
C THR A 135 2.51 -36.67 -16.13
N ASN A 136 1.60 -37.36 -16.83
CA ASN A 136 1.26 -38.78 -16.67
C ASN A 136 1.13 -39.42 -18.07
N PRO A 137 2.24 -39.74 -18.74
CA PRO A 137 2.24 -40.08 -20.16
C PRO A 137 1.48 -41.38 -20.45
N ASP A 138 0.45 -41.27 -21.29
CA ASP A 138 -0.26 -42.36 -21.94
C ASP A 138 -0.32 -42.05 -23.44
N THR A 139 0.53 -42.73 -24.21
CA THR A 139 0.71 -42.46 -25.65
C THR A 139 -0.52 -42.78 -26.48
N GLU A 140 -1.31 -43.79 -26.08
CA GLU A 140 -2.54 -44.15 -26.79
C GLU A 140 -3.60 -43.09 -26.57
N LEU A 141 -3.77 -42.65 -25.32
CA LEU A 141 -4.75 -41.64 -24.98
C LEU A 141 -4.36 -40.26 -25.54
N MET A 142 -3.08 -39.88 -25.52
CA MET A 142 -2.59 -38.64 -26.13
C MET A 142 -2.92 -38.56 -27.62
N THR A 143 -2.68 -39.66 -28.36
CA THR A 143 -2.99 -39.74 -29.80
C THR A 143 -4.50 -39.63 -30.05
N LEU A 144 -5.31 -40.29 -29.23
CA LEU A 144 -6.77 -40.23 -29.31
C LEU A 144 -7.28 -38.80 -29.09
N ILE A 145 -6.76 -38.10 -28.08
CA ILE A 145 -7.17 -36.74 -27.74
C ILE A 145 -6.74 -35.73 -28.82
N GLN A 146 -5.57 -35.89 -29.43
CA GLN A 146 -5.16 -35.07 -30.58
C GLN A 146 -6.12 -35.19 -31.76
N ASN A 147 -6.50 -36.42 -32.11
CA ASN A 147 -7.47 -36.66 -33.20
C ASN A 147 -8.84 -36.06 -32.85
N LEU A 148 -9.34 -36.30 -31.64
CA LEU A 148 -10.63 -35.75 -31.19
C LEU A 148 -10.62 -34.22 -31.12
N ALA A 149 -9.51 -33.60 -30.71
CA ALA A 149 -9.37 -32.15 -30.69
C ALA A 149 -9.41 -31.59 -32.12
N GLN A 150 -8.69 -32.21 -33.05
CA GLN A 150 -8.67 -31.81 -34.46
C GLN A 150 -10.07 -31.92 -35.11
N GLU A 151 -10.78 -33.03 -34.87
CA GLU A 151 -12.15 -33.24 -35.37
C GLU A 151 -13.13 -32.18 -34.86
N ASN A 152 -12.92 -31.67 -33.64
CA ASN A 152 -13.76 -30.66 -33.02
C ASN A 152 -13.24 -29.21 -33.19
N GLY A 153 -12.20 -29.01 -34.01
CA GLY A 153 -11.64 -27.68 -34.29
C GLY A 153 -10.89 -27.04 -33.11
N ILE A 154 -10.33 -27.85 -32.22
CA ILE A 154 -9.60 -27.43 -31.01
C ILE A 154 -8.11 -27.60 -31.23
N ALA A 155 -7.32 -26.53 -31.04
CA ALA A 155 -5.87 -26.58 -31.15
C ALA A 155 -5.23 -26.96 -29.81
N LEU A 156 -4.35 -27.97 -29.82
CA LEU A 156 -3.55 -28.40 -28.66
C LEU A 156 -2.09 -27.92 -28.79
N PRO A 157 -1.40 -27.58 -27.69
CA PRO A 157 0.01 -27.15 -27.71
C PRO A 157 0.99 -28.23 -28.21
N GLU A 158 1.98 -27.85 -29.03
CA GLU A 158 3.02 -28.76 -29.57
C GLU A 158 4.09 -29.18 -28.54
N GLU A 159 4.56 -30.43 -28.62
CA GLU A 159 5.70 -30.94 -27.82
C GLU A 159 7.02 -30.29 -28.27
N LYS A 160 7.70 -29.55 -27.38
CA LYS A 160 9.12 -29.19 -27.56
C LYS A 160 9.99 -29.98 -26.58
N GLU A 161 11.14 -30.43 -27.10
CA GLU A 161 12.03 -31.49 -26.63
C GLU A 161 12.50 -31.41 -25.16
N ALA A 162 12.72 -32.60 -24.61
CA ALA A 162 13.07 -32.94 -23.23
C ALA A 162 14.45 -32.42 -22.77
N PHE A 163 14.50 -31.91 -21.53
CA PHE A 163 15.76 -31.71 -20.80
C PHE A 163 16.26 -33.04 -20.20
N ALA A 164 17.55 -33.31 -20.40
CA ALA A 164 18.27 -34.51 -19.99
C ALA A 164 18.32 -34.71 -18.45
N PRO A 165 18.52 -35.96 -17.95
CA PRO A 165 18.48 -36.26 -16.52
C PRO A 165 19.80 -35.90 -15.81
N ILE A 166 19.69 -35.42 -14.57
CA ILE A 166 20.82 -35.20 -13.63
C ILE A 166 20.60 -36.12 -12.40
N PRO A 167 21.67 -36.69 -11.79
CA PRO A 167 21.59 -37.94 -11.03
C PRO A 167 20.97 -37.82 -9.64
N GLU A 168 20.42 -38.96 -9.22
CA GLU A 168 19.86 -39.26 -7.91
C GLU A 168 20.80 -38.95 -6.74
N SER A 169 20.29 -38.18 -5.77
CA SER A 169 20.54 -38.48 -4.36
C SER A 169 19.33 -38.05 -3.53
N TYR A 170 18.69 -39.04 -2.94
CA TYR A 170 17.47 -38.97 -2.12
C TYR A 170 17.70 -38.25 -0.78
N THR A 171 16.72 -37.45 -0.37
CA THR A 171 16.20 -37.50 1.01
C THR A 171 14.66 -37.42 1.01
N PRO A 172 13.96 -38.10 1.92
CA PRO A 172 12.56 -38.49 1.72
C PRO A 172 11.59 -37.64 2.55
N PHE A 173 10.90 -36.73 1.87
CA PHE A 173 9.52 -36.27 2.15
C PHE A 173 8.99 -35.64 0.86
N SER A 174 8.66 -36.47 -0.14
CA SER A 174 8.16 -35.98 -1.43
C SER A 174 6.68 -35.61 -1.34
N GLN A 175 6.39 -34.37 -0.93
CA GLN A 175 5.29 -33.65 -1.55
C GLN A 175 5.70 -33.43 -3.01
N VAL A 176 4.90 -33.89 -3.96
CA VAL A 176 5.14 -33.58 -5.37
C VAL A 176 4.97 -32.07 -5.53
N ASP A 177 6.08 -31.35 -5.71
CA ASP A 177 6.08 -29.90 -5.87
C ASP A 177 5.34 -29.53 -7.17
N VAL A 178 4.13 -29.00 -7.04
CA VAL A 178 3.25 -28.58 -8.15
C VAL A 178 3.90 -27.50 -9.03
N TYR A 179 4.80 -26.72 -8.46
CA TYR A 179 5.55 -25.67 -9.13
C TYR A 179 7.05 -25.91 -8.97
N SER A 180 7.82 -25.80 -10.06
CA SER A 180 9.27 -25.95 -9.98
C SER A 180 9.90 -24.74 -9.27
N ASP A 181 10.98 -24.96 -8.50
CA ASP A 181 11.71 -23.88 -7.85
C ASP A 181 12.22 -22.83 -8.86
N SER A 182 12.53 -23.24 -10.10
CA SER A 182 12.92 -22.34 -11.20
C SER A 182 11.79 -21.39 -11.59
N ASP A 183 10.55 -21.88 -11.67
CA ASP A 183 9.40 -21.04 -12.00
C ASP A 183 9.08 -20.07 -10.85
N LEU A 184 9.18 -20.54 -9.61
CA LEU A 184 8.99 -19.72 -8.41
C LEU A 184 10.05 -18.60 -8.32
N LEU A 185 11.32 -18.89 -8.61
CA LEU A 185 12.39 -17.89 -8.69
C LEU A 185 12.12 -16.86 -9.80
N SER A 186 11.62 -17.32 -10.94
CA SER A 186 11.25 -16.44 -12.06
C SER A 186 10.13 -15.48 -11.65
N MET A 187 9.10 -15.96 -10.95
CA MET A 187 8.04 -15.13 -10.37
C MET A 187 8.60 -14.07 -9.43
N ILE A 188 9.50 -14.45 -8.51
CA ILE A 188 10.16 -13.52 -7.58
C ILE A 188 10.93 -12.43 -8.34
N ASN A 189 11.66 -12.81 -9.38
CA ASN A 189 12.47 -11.89 -10.17
C ASN A 189 11.63 -10.92 -11.02
N LEU A 190 10.53 -11.40 -11.62
CA LEU A 190 9.64 -10.56 -12.44
C LEU A 190 8.95 -9.48 -11.60
N PHE A 191 8.46 -9.86 -10.41
CA PHE A 191 7.72 -8.97 -9.53
C PHE A 191 8.58 -8.38 -8.42
N LEU A 192 9.90 -8.37 -8.58
CA LEU A 192 10.85 -7.99 -7.54
C LEU A 192 10.57 -6.57 -7.02
N GLY A 193 10.41 -6.44 -5.70
CA GLY A 193 10.11 -5.19 -5.02
C GLY A 193 11.14 -4.86 -3.95
N ARG A 194 10.66 -4.37 -2.81
CA ARG A 194 11.49 -4.12 -1.62
C ARG A 194 12.20 -5.38 -1.14
N GLU A 195 13.50 -5.30 -0.93
CA GLU A 195 14.37 -6.47 -0.67
C GLU A 195 14.08 -7.17 0.66
N ASN A 196 13.65 -6.42 1.66
CA ASN A 196 13.54 -6.90 3.04
C ASN A 196 12.10 -7.07 3.51
N SER A 197 11.11 -6.91 2.63
CA SER A 197 9.71 -7.05 3.03
C SER A 197 8.77 -7.31 1.86
N TYR A 198 7.78 -8.16 2.13
CA TYR A 198 6.55 -8.30 1.36
C TYR A 198 5.35 -8.12 2.29
N ALA A 199 4.13 -8.20 1.78
CA ALA A 199 2.92 -8.09 2.59
C ALA A 199 2.03 -9.33 2.45
N ARG A 200 1.29 -9.66 3.50
CA ARG A 200 0.26 -10.72 3.50
C ARG A 200 -1.11 -10.10 3.66
N GLN A 201 -2.06 -10.50 2.80
CA GLN A 201 -3.45 -10.09 2.91
C GLN A 201 -4.10 -10.76 4.12
N TRP A 202 -4.85 -9.99 4.90
CA TRP A 202 -5.72 -10.49 5.97
C TRP A 202 -7.15 -10.04 5.72
N VAL A 203 -8.10 -10.79 6.28
CA VAL A 203 -9.52 -10.45 6.33
C VAL A 203 -9.98 -10.67 7.76
N SER A 204 -10.63 -9.68 8.37
CA SER A 204 -11.19 -9.75 9.71
C SER A 204 -12.64 -10.23 9.71
N ASP A 205 -13.12 -10.60 10.89
CA ASP A 205 -14.45 -11.16 11.18
C ASP A 205 -15.62 -10.23 10.83
N ASP A 206 -15.36 -8.94 10.66
CA ASP A 206 -16.32 -7.92 10.23
C ASP A 206 -16.26 -7.65 8.71
N GLY A 207 -15.48 -8.44 7.96
CA GLY A 207 -15.33 -8.33 6.51
C GLY A 207 -14.38 -7.23 6.06
N LYS A 208 -13.69 -6.55 6.99
CA LYS A 208 -12.58 -5.67 6.60
C LYS A 208 -11.42 -6.51 6.13
N TYR A 209 -10.63 -5.94 5.23
CA TYR A 209 -9.45 -6.59 4.69
C TYR A 209 -8.33 -5.57 4.58
N GLY A 210 -7.11 -6.08 4.56
CA GLY A 210 -5.92 -5.25 4.44
C GLY A 210 -4.70 -6.10 4.18
N TYR A 211 -3.54 -5.46 4.28
CA TYR A 211 -2.25 -6.09 4.13
C TYR A 211 -1.40 -5.79 5.36
N THR A 212 -0.70 -6.81 5.86
CA THR A 212 0.26 -6.67 6.96
C THR A 212 1.66 -6.92 6.41
N PRO A 213 2.64 -6.04 6.67
CA PRO A 213 4.02 -6.26 6.26
C PRO A 213 4.61 -7.48 6.96
N VAL A 214 5.38 -8.26 6.20
CA VAL A 214 6.26 -9.32 6.68
C VAL A 214 7.69 -8.83 6.48
N ASN A 215 8.47 -8.76 7.56
CA ASN A 215 9.83 -8.19 7.58
C ASN A 215 10.90 -9.22 7.22
N GLU A 216 10.72 -9.87 6.07
CA GLU A 216 11.69 -10.80 5.51
C GLU A 216 11.67 -10.72 3.97
N PRO A 217 12.74 -11.15 3.28
CA PRO A 217 12.75 -11.26 1.83
C PRO A 217 11.69 -12.23 1.32
N LEU A 218 11.09 -11.93 0.18
CA LEU A 218 10.17 -12.85 -0.49
C LEU A 218 10.90 -14.14 -0.86
N ASN A 219 10.40 -15.27 -0.37
CA ASN A 219 11.02 -16.59 -0.52
C ASN A 219 10.11 -17.58 -1.27
N LEU A 220 10.68 -18.71 -1.70
CA LEU A 220 10.00 -19.72 -2.50
C LEU A 220 8.75 -20.28 -1.82
N ASN A 221 8.82 -20.55 -0.51
CA ASN A 221 7.67 -21.06 0.24
C ASN A 221 6.53 -20.05 0.29
N ALA A 222 6.85 -18.76 0.45
CA ALA A 222 5.85 -17.71 0.45
C ALA A 222 5.11 -17.65 -0.90
N VAL A 223 5.85 -17.68 -2.01
CA VAL A 223 5.29 -17.67 -3.37
C VAL A 223 4.54 -18.97 -3.68
N ARG A 224 5.05 -20.13 -3.30
CA ARG A 224 4.36 -21.42 -3.44
C ARG A 224 2.99 -21.38 -2.74
N ASN A 225 2.96 -20.93 -1.48
CA ASN A 225 1.71 -20.78 -0.73
C ASN A 225 0.77 -19.72 -1.33
N HIS A 226 1.31 -18.74 -2.05
CA HIS A 226 0.51 -17.76 -2.78
C HIS A 226 -0.23 -18.39 -3.96
N LEU A 227 0.51 -19.12 -4.80
CA LEU A 227 -0.03 -19.79 -5.99
C LEU A 227 -1.01 -20.92 -5.62
N LEU A 228 -0.74 -21.63 -4.51
CA LEU A 228 -1.66 -22.63 -3.97
C LEU A 228 -2.92 -22.02 -3.33
N GLY A 229 -3.02 -20.69 -3.24
CA GLY A 229 -4.16 -20.02 -2.60
C GLY A 229 -4.21 -20.17 -1.08
N ILE A 230 -3.12 -20.62 -0.44
CA ILE A 230 -3.02 -20.74 1.03
C ILE A 230 -2.91 -19.35 1.65
N GLN A 231 -2.14 -18.45 1.05
CA GLN A 231 -2.05 -17.03 1.43
C GLN A 231 -2.15 -16.11 0.21
N THR A 232 -2.38 -14.83 0.42
CA THR A 232 -2.37 -13.84 -0.68
C THR A 232 -1.32 -12.80 -0.37
N LEU A 233 -0.36 -12.61 -1.28
CA LEU A 233 0.78 -11.72 -1.07
C LEU A 233 0.56 -10.38 -1.76
N GLY A 234 1.18 -9.35 -1.21
CA GLY A 234 1.36 -8.04 -1.84
C GLY A 234 2.84 -7.69 -1.86
N ILE A 235 3.27 -6.99 -2.91
CA ILE A 235 4.66 -6.59 -3.09
C ILE A 235 4.78 -5.08 -3.03
N TYR A 236 5.66 -4.60 -2.16
CA TYR A 236 6.05 -3.19 -2.10
C TYR A 236 6.94 -2.85 -3.30
N GLN A 237 6.48 -1.93 -4.15
CA GLN A 237 7.08 -1.73 -5.46
C GLN A 237 8.49 -1.12 -5.42
N LEU A 238 8.74 -0.17 -4.52
CA LEU A 238 10.02 0.52 -4.44
C LEU A 238 11.01 -0.32 -3.65
N ASP A 239 12.18 -0.49 -4.25
CA ASP A 239 13.32 -1.05 -3.55
C ASP A 239 13.96 -0.03 -2.58
N LEU A 240 14.90 -0.48 -1.76
CA LEU A 240 15.57 0.37 -0.77
C LEU A 240 16.37 1.53 -1.41
N MET A 241 16.65 1.46 -2.71
CA MET A 241 17.37 2.47 -3.49
C MET A 241 16.43 3.35 -4.34
N GLY A 242 15.11 3.23 -4.17
CA GLY A 242 14.13 4.02 -4.93
C GLY A 242 14.03 3.62 -6.41
N LYS A 243 14.32 2.36 -6.74
CA LYS A 243 14.14 1.79 -8.07
C LYS A 243 12.96 0.82 -8.10
N VAL A 244 12.46 0.54 -9.30
CA VAL A 244 11.33 -0.35 -9.55
C VAL A 244 11.66 -1.37 -10.64
N LYS A 245 11.11 -2.58 -10.52
CA LYS A 245 11.23 -3.66 -11.51
C LYS A 245 10.04 -3.74 -12.47
N TRP A 246 8.99 -2.97 -12.21
CA TRP A 246 7.75 -3.02 -12.97
C TRP A 246 6.96 -1.72 -12.80
N ILE A 247 6.12 -1.44 -13.79
CA ILE A 247 5.13 -0.35 -13.81
C ILE A 247 3.75 -1.00 -13.91
N VAL A 248 2.78 -0.48 -13.16
CA VAL A 248 1.38 -0.95 -13.23
C VAL A 248 0.44 0.21 -13.48
N PHE A 249 -0.48 0.00 -14.41
CA PHE A 249 -1.72 0.76 -14.53
C PHE A 249 -2.84 -0.10 -13.93
N ASP A 250 -3.34 0.32 -12.77
CA ASP A 250 -4.41 -0.36 -12.04
C ASP A 250 -5.75 0.25 -12.47
N LEU A 251 -6.49 -0.50 -13.29
CA LEU A 251 -7.78 -0.12 -13.82
C LEU A 251 -8.88 -0.71 -12.96
N ASP A 252 -9.65 0.13 -12.30
CA ASP A 252 -10.49 -0.28 -11.19
C ASP A 252 -11.87 0.39 -11.29
N VAL A 253 -12.95 -0.35 -11.06
CA VAL A 253 -14.30 0.24 -11.08
C VAL A 253 -14.44 1.28 -9.97
N GLU A 254 -14.97 2.44 -10.33
CA GLU A 254 -15.23 3.54 -9.40
C GLU A 254 -16.14 3.11 -8.25
N LYS A 255 -15.83 3.57 -7.04
CA LYS A 255 -16.55 3.15 -5.81
C LYS A 255 -18.06 3.41 -5.86
N SER A 256 -18.48 4.49 -6.51
CA SER A 256 -19.89 4.88 -6.69
C SER A 256 -20.70 3.90 -7.53
N HIS A 257 -20.03 3.05 -8.33
CA HIS A 257 -20.67 2.13 -9.28
C HIS A 257 -20.47 0.66 -8.90
N LEU A 258 -19.96 0.37 -7.70
CA LEU A 258 -19.74 -1.02 -7.24
C LEU A 258 -21.05 -1.78 -7.09
N ASP A 259 -22.10 -1.14 -6.58
CA ASP A 259 -23.42 -1.77 -6.41
C ASP A 259 -24.06 -2.12 -7.76
N ASN A 260 -23.73 -1.38 -8.82
CA ASN A 260 -24.21 -1.64 -10.19
C ASN A 260 -23.61 -2.93 -10.77
N LEU A 261 -22.51 -3.45 -10.20
CA LEU A 261 -21.96 -4.74 -10.63
C LEU A 261 -22.95 -5.88 -10.43
N HIS A 262 -24.02 -5.75 -9.64
CA HIS A 262 -25.03 -6.81 -9.57
C HIS A 262 -25.87 -6.97 -10.85
N ASP A 263 -25.91 -5.95 -11.72
CA ASP A 263 -26.62 -6.00 -13.00
C ASP A 263 -25.75 -6.66 -14.10
N PRO A 264 -26.18 -7.79 -14.69
CA PRO A 264 -25.45 -8.46 -15.77
C PRO A 264 -25.23 -7.60 -17.02
N ALA A 265 -26.19 -6.73 -17.37
CA ALA A 265 -26.06 -5.86 -18.54
C ALA A 265 -25.00 -4.78 -18.30
N PHE A 266 -24.99 -4.19 -17.10
CA PHE A 266 -23.96 -3.25 -16.67
C PHE A 266 -22.58 -3.91 -16.64
N ARG A 267 -22.45 -5.13 -16.07
CA ARG A 267 -21.20 -5.89 -16.07
C ARG A 267 -20.68 -6.14 -17.48
N LEU A 268 -21.54 -6.58 -18.40
CA LEU A 268 -21.13 -6.85 -19.78
C LEU A 268 -20.66 -5.57 -20.50
N TRP A 269 -21.40 -4.47 -20.33
CA TRP A 269 -21.01 -3.18 -20.88
C TRP A 269 -19.68 -2.67 -20.31
N LEU A 270 -19.50 -2.83 -18.99
CA LEU A 270 -18.28 -2.41 -18.30
C LEU A 270 -17.06 -3.24 -18.71
N GLU A 271 -17.25 -4.56 -18.87
CA GLU A 271 -16.25 -5.48 -19.38
C GLU A 271 -15.81 -5.11 -20.80
N GLN A 272 -16.76 -4.80 -21.70
CA GLN A 272 -16.45 -4.25 -23.02
C GLN A 272 -15.69 -2.92 -22.93
N GLY A 273 -16.02 -2.08 -21.94
CA GLY A 273 -15.32 -0.84 -21.63
C GLY A 273 -13.86 -1.07 -21.23
N PHE A 274 -13.60 -2.00 -20.31
CA PHE A 274 -12.25 -2.41 -19.93
C PHE A 274 -11.47 -2.93 -21.14
N GLN A 275 -12.05 -3.84 -21.93
CA GLN A 275 -11.40 -4.39 -23.12
C GLN A 275 -11.02 -3.31 -24.12
N LYS A 276 -11.89 -2.31 -24.33
CA LYS A 276 -11.61 -1.16 -25.19
C LYS A 276 -10.41 -0.36 -24.66
N ILE A 277 -10.40 0.02 -23.39
CA ILE A 277 -9.30 0.77 -22.77
C ILE A 277 -7.99 -0.02 -22.84
N ILE A 278 -8.02 -1.31 -22.53
CA ILE A 278 -6.85 -2.19 -22.58
C ILE A 278 -6.29 -2.27 -23.99
N ASN A 279 -7.14 -2.36 -25.01
CA ASN A 279 -6.71 -2.34 -26.40
C ASN A 279 -6.16 -0.96 -26.85
N GLU A 280 -6.68 0.15 -26.31
CA GLU A 280 -6.09 1.48 -26.51
C GLU A 280 -4.67 1.54 -25.92
N PHE A 281 -4.46 1.01 -24.71
CA PHE A 281 -3.11 0.86 -24.13
C PHE A 281 -2.19 0.02 -25.01
N ARG A 282 -2.66 -1.14 -25.50
CA ARG A 282 -1.89 -2.02 -26.40
C ARG A 282 -1.46 -1.29 -27.66
N ALA A 283 -2.39 -0.58 -28.31
CA ALA A 283 -2.12 0.17 -29.53
C ALA A 283 -1.10 1.31 -29.29
N LEU A 284 -1.25 2.03 -28.19
CA LEU A 284 -0.35 3.11 -27.80
C LEU A 284 1.06 2.57 -27.54
N LEU A 285 1.20 1.56 -26.68
CA LEU A 285 2.51 0.97 -26.34
C LEU A 285 3.20 0.34 -27.56
N LYS A 286 2.44 -0.29 -28.46
CA LYS A 286 2.97 -0.86 -29.70
C LYS A 286 3.61 0.20 -30.61
N THR A 287 3.14 1.45 -30.57
CA THR A 287 3.73 2.57 -31.33
C THR A 287 5.17 2.86 -30.87
N TYR A 288 5.47 2.54 -29.61
CA TYR A 288 6.80 2.67 -29.00
C TYR A 288 7.55 1.33 -28.93
N HIS A 289 7.06 0.29 -29.61
CA HIS A 289 7.59 -1.08 -29.54
C HIS A 289 7.65 -1.65 -28.12
N LEU A 290 6.75 -1.20 -27.25
CA LEU A 290 6.63 -1.67 -25.88
C LEU A 290 5.53 -2.70 -25.77
N GLU A 291 5.74 -3.65 -24.87
CA GLU A 291 4.78 -4.69 -24.54
C GLU A 291 4.32 -4.60 -23.08
N MET A 292 3.12 -5.11 -22.81
CA MET A 292 2.57 -5.22 -21.46
C MET A 292 1.86 -6.55 -21.27
N ASN A 293 1.74 -6.96 -20.01
CA ASN A 293 0.98 -8.13 -19.58
C ASN A 293 -0.31 -7.65 -18.92
N VAL A 294 -1.44 -8.30 -19.24
CA VAL A 294 -2.75 -7.92 -18.70
C VAL A 294 -3.13 -8.95 -17.65
N GLU A 295 -3.49 -8.51 -16.46
CA GLU A 295 -3.94 -9.35 -15.37
C GLU A 295 -5.38 -8.98 -15.00
N PHE A 296 -6.27 -9.96 -14.92
CA PHE A 296 -7.52 -9.79 -14.18
C PHE A 296 -7.21 -9.82 -12.68
N SER A 297 -7.54 -8.75 -11.94
CA SER A 297 -7.13 -8.58 -10.53
C SER A 297 -7.90 -9.50 -9.56
N GLY A 298 -8.78 -10.34 -10.06
CA GLY A 298 -9.59 -11.26 -9.24
C GLY A 298 -10.80 -10.59 -8.58
N TYR A 299 -11.14 -9.34 -8.90
CA TYR A 299 -12.39 -8.74 -8.41
C TYR A 299 -13.06 -7.79 -9.40
N LYS A 300 -12.63 -6.52 -9.43
CA LYS A 300 -13.36 -5.42 -10.08
C LYS A 300 -12.46 -4.60 -11.02
N GLY A 301 -11.41 -5.21 -11.54
CA GLY A 301 -10.41 -4.45 -12.27
C GLY A 301 -9.36 -5.31 -12.96
N TYR A 302 -8.46 -4.61 -13.62
CA TYR A 302 -7.36 -5.16 -14.39
C TYR A 302 -6.06 -4.44 -14.05
N HIS A 303 -4.98 -5.18 -13.87
CA HIS A 303 -3.65 -4.59 -13.79
C HIS A 303 -2.94 -4.74 -15.13
N LEU A 304 -2.40 -3.64 -15.65
CA LEU A 304 -1.57 -3.64 -16.86
C LEU A 304 -0.11 -3.50 -16.46
N TRP A 305 0.62 -4.61 -16.55
CA TRP A 305 2.00 -4.72 -16.09
C TRP A 305 2.99 -4.48 -17.23
N ILE A 306 3.88 -3.50 -17.05
CA ILE A 306 5.11 -3.41 -17.82
C ILE A 306 6.23 -3.93 -16.93
N LEU A 307 6.69 -5.16 -17.21
CA LEU A 307 7.75 -5.82 -16.46
C LEU A 307 9.10 -5.42 -17.05
N LEU A 308 10.08 -5.07 -16.21
CA LEU A 308 11.35 -4.54 -16.66
C LEU A 308 12.46 -5.58 -16.54
N LYS A 309 13.28 -5.68 -17.60
CA LYS A 309 14.45 -6.55 -17.62
C LYS A 309 15.42 -6.21 -16.50
N GLU A 310 15.58 -4.92 -16.20
CA GLU A 310 16.42 -4.40 -15.12
C GLU A 310 15.67 -3.33 -14.34
N LYS A 311 16.09 -3.08 -13.08
CA LYS A 311 15.45 -2.05 -12.26
C LYS A 311 15.78 -0.67 -12.80
N ILE A 312 14.77 0.20 -12.92
CA ILE A 312 14.96 1.61 -13.29
C ILE A 312 14.61 2.53 -12.12
N PRO A 313 15.18 3.75 -12.03
CA PRO A 313 14.76 4.75 -11.06
C PRO A 313 13.24 5.01 -11.10
N ALA A 314 12.61 5.08 -9.93
CA ALA A 314 11.16 5.21 -9.83
C ALA A 314 10.61 6.50 -10.47
N TYR A 315 11.41 7.58 -10.54
CA TYR A 315 11.02 8.82 -11.22
C TYR A 315 10.87 8.64 -12.73
N ILE A 316 11.75 7.87 -13.37
CA ILE A 316 11.69 7.55 -14.81
C ILE A 316 10.42 6.75 -15.09
N ALA A 317 10.21 5.70 -14.28
CA ALA A 317 9.02 4.85 -14.36
C ALA A 317 7.71 5.65 -14.20
N ARG A 318 7.65 6.53 -13.20
CA ARG A 318 6.47 7.36 -12.94
C ARG A 318 6.22 8.37 -14.05
N ASN A 319 7.28 9.03 -14.54
CA ASN A 319 7.16 10.01 -15.62
C ASN A 319 6.64 9.35 -16.90
N PHE A 320 7.18 8.19 -17.26
CA PHE A 320 6.68 7.38 -18.36
C PHE A 320 5.20 7.04 -18.17
N ALA A 321 4.82 6.49 -17.00
CA ALA A 321 3.44 6.09 -16.73
C ALA A 321 2.46 7.27 -16.85
N GLN A 322 2.80 8.44 -16.29
CA GLN A 322 1.96 9.64 -16.38
C GLN A 322 1.71 10.07 -17.83
N ARG A 323 2.74 10.03 -18.68
CA ARG A 323 2.65 10.39 -20.11
C ARG A 323 1.83 9.39 -20.93
N ILE A 324 1.86 8.11 -20.57
CA ILE A 324 1.01 7.10 -21.19
C ILE A 324 -0.45 7.34 -20.79
N VAL A 325 -0.75 7.51 -19.50
CA VAL A 325 -2.12 7.74 -19.03
C VAL A 325 -2.72 9.03 -19.60
N SER A 326 -1.95 10.10 -19.77
CA SER A 326 -2.46 11.35 -20.35
C SER A 326 -2.96 11.23 -21.79
N GLN A 327 -2.64 10.12 -22.48
CA GLN A 327 -3.08 9.84 -23.85
C GLN A 327 -4.27 8.88 -23.93
N ILE A 328 -4.72 8.34 -22.79
CA ILE A 328 -5.83 7.38 -22.74
C ILE A 328 -7.12 8.10 -22.36
N THR A 329 -8.21 7.76 -23.06
CA THR A 329 -9.53 8.37 -22.86
C THR A 329 -10.55 7.37 -22.35
N PHE A 330 -11.08 7.63 -21.15
CA PHE A 330 -12.06 6.74 -20.50
C PHE A 330 -13.51 6.93 -20.99
N ASN A 331 -13.79 7.95 -21.80
CA ASN A 331 -15.06 8.13 -22.53
C ASN A 331 -16.34 7.98 -21.68
N GLY A 332 -16.33 8.45 -20.42
CA GLY A 332 -17.49 8.37 -19.52
C GLY A 332 -17.76 6.98 -18.92
N LEU A 333 -16.83 6.03 -19.08
CA LEU A 333 -16.86 4.76 -18.36
C LEU A 333 -16.53 4.99 -16.88
N PRO A 334 -17.21 4.31 -15.93
CA PRO A 334 -16.96 4.42 -14.49
C PRO A 334 -15.72 3.62 -14.08
N ILE A 335 -14.60 3.88 -14.76
CA ILE A 335 -13.31 3.21 -14.59
C ILE A 335 -12.31 4.26 -14.15
N SER A 336 -11.70 4.02 -12.99
CA SER A 336 -10.59 4.81 -12.47
C SER A 336 -9.26 4.13 -12.83
N ILE A 337 -8.23 4.94 -13.02
CA ILE A 337 -6.86 4.46 -13.23
C ILE A 337 -5.95 4.97 -12.12
N GLU A 338 -5.22 4.05 -11.49
CA GLU A 338 -4.11 4.38 -10.61
C GLU A 338 -2.79 3.96 -11.26
N ILE A 339 -1.74 4.77 -11.09
CA ILE A 339 -0.40 4.48 -11.63
C ILE A 339 0.55 4.06 -10.53
N PHE A 340 1.38 3.07 -10.83
CA PHE A 340 2.44 2.58 -9.97
C PHE A 340 3.76 2.60 -10.75
N PRO A 341 4.78 3.35 -10.29
CA PRO A 341 4.93 3.88 -8.94
C PRO A 341 4.15 5.15 -8.63
N LYS A 342 3.37 5.10 -7.54
CA LYS A 342 2.66 6.25 -6.95
C LYS A 342 3.61 7.28 -6.34
N GLN A 343 4.81 6.86 -5.98
CA GLN A 343 5.82 7.68 -5.32
C GLN A 343 7.21 7.29 -5.80
N VAL A 344 8.14 8.23 -5.79
CA VAL A 344 9.49 8.05 -6.35
C VAL A 344 10.55 7.78 -5.28
N ARG A 345 10.20 7.99 -4.01
CA ARG A 345 11.04 7.74 -2.84
C ARG A 345 10.19 7.11 -1.74
N THR A 346 10.82 6.32 -0.89
CA THR A 346 10.25 5.83 0.37
C THR A 346 11.18 6.20 1.51
N SER A 347 10.64 6.59 2.66
CA SER A 347 11.43 6.76 3.87
C SER A 347 11.79 5.39 4.46
N ARG A 348 12.76 5.33 5.39
CA ARG A 348 13.19 4.05 5.98
C ARG A 348 12.04 3.31 6.68
N ASP A 349 11.12 4.06 7.29
CA ASP A 349 10.00 3.52 8.08
C ASP A 349 8.69 3.34 7.27
N ASN A 350 8.70 3.69 5.98
CA ASN A 350 7.57 3.54 5.08
C ASN A 350 7.90 2.52 3.99
N TYR A 351 7.19 1.39 3.97
CA TYR A 351 7.34 0.34 2.94
C TYR A 351 6.85 0.81 1.57
N GLY A 352 6.03 1.85 1.56
CA GLY A 352 5.44 2.42 0.38
C GLY A 352 4.17 1.71 -0.09
N ASN A 353 3.78 2.00 -1.32
CA ASN A 353 2.61 1.38 -1.93
C ASN A 353 2.92 -0.05 -2.37
N LEU A 354 1.93 -0.92 -2.20
CA LEU A 354 2.01 -2.31 -2.63
C LEU A 354 0.97 -2.58 -3.72
N VAL A 355 1.26 -3.59 -4.54
CA VAL A 355 0.30 -4.21 -5.46
C VAL A 355 0.22 -5.69 -5.10
N LYS A 356 -0.98 -6.28 -5.20
CA LYS A 356 -1.18 -7.71 -4.98
C LYS A 356 -0.33 -8.51 -5.98
N LEU A 357 0.34 -9.55 -5.52
CA LEU A 357 1.08 -10.45 -6.39
C LEU A 357 0.07 -11.22 -7.30
N PRO A 358 0.36 -11.40 -8.61
CA PRO A 358 -0.53 -12.13 -9.51
C PRO A 358 -0.62 -13.63 -9.22
N TYR A 359 -1.63 -14.30 -9.80
CA TYR A 359 -1.89 -15.74 -9.66
C TYR A 359 -2.36 -16.23 -8.28
N GLY A 360 -2.51 -15.34 -7.30
CA GLY A 360 -3.15 -15.68 -6.02
C GLY A 360 -4.67 -15.50 -6.01
N ILE A 361 -5.31 -15.99 -4.94
CA ILE A 361 -6.74 -15.82 -4.68
C ILE A 361 -6.98 -14.43 -4.07
N HIS A 362 -7.93 -13.66 -4.61
CA HIS A 362 -8.38 -12.43 -3.98
C HIS A 362 -9.34 -12.76 -2.83
N ARG A 363 -8.95 -12.51 -1.58
CA ARG A 363 -9.66 -13.05 -0.39
C ARG A 363 -11.09 -12.55 -0.19
N LEU A 364 -11.43 -11.37 -0.71
CA LEU A 364 -12.78 -10.83 -0.59
C LEU A 364 -13.76 -11.47 -1.59
N SER A 365 -13.31 -11.71 -2.82
CA SER A 365 -14.14 -12.23 -3.92
C SER A 365 -14.04 -13.75 -4.09
N GLY A 366 -12.97 -14.36 -3.58
CA GLY A 366 -12.67 -15.78 -3.77
C GLY A 366 -12.17 -16.14 -5.18
N LEU A 367 -12.07 -15.18 -6.10
CA LEU A 367 -11.63 -15.42 -7.48
C LEU A 367 -10.11 -15.35 -7.60
N ASN A 368 -9.58 -16.09 -8.58
CA ASN A 368 -8.16 -16.06 -8.92
C ASN A 368 -7.81 -14.78 -9.65
N SER A 369 -6.66 -14.20 -9.29
CA SER A 369 -5.91 -13.34 -10.20
C SER A 369 -5.33 -14.17 -11.33
N THR A 370 -5.46 -13.76 -12.58
CA THR A 370 -4.88 -14.50 -13.72
C THR A 370 -4.43 -13.56 -14.81
N MET A 371 -3.32 -13.90 -15.49
CA MET A 371 -2.94 -13.18 -16.71
C MET A 371 -3.87 -13.53 -17.85
N LEU A 372 -3.99 -12.60 -18.78
CA LEU A 372 -4.82 -12.69 -19.97
C LEU A 372 -3.99 -12.44 -21.22
N ASN A 373 -4.27 -13.19 -22.27
CA ASN A 373 -3.66 -12.99 -23.58
C ASN A 373 -4.36 -11.86 -24.35
N GLU A 374 -3.97 -11.66 -25.61
CA GLU A 374 -4.54 -10.64 -26.50
C GLU A 374 -6.06 -10.77 -26.69
N ASP A 375 -6.57 -12.02 -26.68
CA ASP A 375 -7.99 -12.35 -26.81
C ASP A 375 -8.74 -12.35 -25.46
N PHE A 376 -8.14 -11.82 -24.39
CA PHE A 376 -8.68 -11.83 -23.02
C PHE A 376 -8.95 -13.24 -22.47
N LYS A 377 -8.25 -14.26 -22.97
CA LYS A 377 -8.30 -15.63 -22.45
C LYS A 377 -7.26 -15.81 -21.35
N ILE A 378 -7.61 -16.62 -20.35
CA ILE A 378 -6.74 -16.95 -19.22
C ILE A 378 -5.46 -17.63 -19.71
N VAL A 379 -4.33 -17.10 -19.27
CA VAL A 379 -2.98 -17.69 -19.44
C VAL A 379 -2.62 -18.38 -18.12
N SER A 380 -2.11 -19.60 -18.18
CA SER A 380 -1.68 -20.32 -16.98
C SER A 380 -0.40 -19.72 -16.42
N PHE A 381 -0.11 -19.99 -15.14
CA PHE A 381 1.14 -19.55 -14.51
C PHE A 381 2.36 -20.09 -15.25
N GLU A 382 2.34 -21.36 -15.62
CA GLU A 382 3.43 -22.07 -16.30
C GLU A 382 3.70 -21.52 -17.69
N GLU A 383 2.64 -21.12 -18.41
CA GLU A 383 2.75 -20.49 -19.72
C GLU A 383 3.35 -19.08 -19.58
N PHE A 384 2.81 -18.27 -18.67
CA PHE A 384 3.24 -16.90 -18.45
C PHE A 384 4.69 -16.79 -17.99
N ILE A 385 5.12 -17.61 -17.03
CA ILE A 385 6.49 -17.54 -16.50
C ILE A 385 7.55 -17.89 -17.54
N LYS A 386 7.20 -18.72 -18.53
CA LYS A 386 8.12 -19.07 -19.63
C LYS A 386 8.25 -17.97 -20.67
N GLN A 387 7.18 -17.20 -20.90
CA GLN A 387 7.13 -16.18 -21.95
C GLN A 387 6.50 -14.87 -21.45
N PRO A 388 7.02 -14.26 -20.37
CA PRO A 388 6.52 -12.97 -19.91
C PRO A 388 6.93 -11.89 -20.91
N LYS A 389 6.05 -10.94 -21.18
CA LYS A 389 6.42 -9.74 -21.94
C LYS A 389 7.27 -8.85 -21.03
N ILE A 390 8.52 -8.63 -21.42
CA ILE A 390 9.52 -7.86 -20.65
C ILE A 390 10.05 -6.74 -21.53
N VAL A 391 10.19 -5.56 -20.93
CA VAL A 391 10.69 -4.35 -21.56
C VAL A 391 12.08 -4.01 -21.02
N SER A 392 12.99 -3.54 -21.89
CA SER A 392 14.31 -3.08 -21.47
C SER A 392 14.27 -1.62 -20.96
N PRO A 393 15.16 -1.21 -20.04
CA PRO A 393 15.31 0.20 -19.68
C PRO A 393 15.54 1.13 -20.88
N GLU A 394 16.28 0.65 -21.88
CA GLU A 394 16.58 1.38 -23.11
C GLU A 394 15.31 1.69 -23.91
N ASP A 395 14.40 0.72 -24.02
CA ASP A 395 13.13 0.89 -24.71
C ASP A 395 12.22 1.89 -23.97
N ILE A 396 12.17 1.85 -22.64
CA ILE A 396 11.45 2.84 -21.83
C ILE A 396 12.01 4.24 -22.06
N LEU A 397 13.33 4.40 -22.01
CA LEU A 397 13.96 5.70 -22.23
C LEU A 397 13.68 6.20 -23.65
N SER A 398 13.83 5.35 -24.66
CA SER A 398 13.51 5.66 -26.07
C SER A 398 12.06 6.12 -26.24
N ALA A 399 11.12 5.44 -25.58
CA ALA A 399 9.72 5.83 -25.57
C ALA A 399 9.53 7.21 -24.91
N ILE A 400 10.18 7.49 -23.78
CA ILE A 400 10.12 8.81 -23.12
C ILE A 400 10.67 9.92 -24.03
N TYR A 401 11.80 9.71 -24.70
CA TYR A 401 12.35 10.67 -25.67
C TYR A 401 11.40 10.92 -26.85
N SER A 402 10.71 9.86 -27.30
CA SER A 402 9.73 9.98 -28.39
C SER A 402 8.46 10.71 -27.93
N LEU A 403 8.11 10.58 -26.65
CA LEU A 403 7.03 11.33 -26.00
C LEU A 403 7.41 12.80 -25.72
N ASP A 404 8.71 13.14 -25.74
CA ASP A 404 9.23 14.48 -25.44
C ASP A 404 10.62 14.74 -26.05
N PRO A 405 10.70 15.54 -27.14
CA PRO A 405 11.97 15.86 -27.78
C PRO A 405 12.96 16.63 -26.87
N ASN A 406 12.50 17.20 -25.75
CA ASN A 406 13.31 18.00 -24.83
C ASN A 406 13.78 17.21 -23.59
N PHE A 407 13.52 15.91 -23.51
CA PHE A 407 14.00 15.07 -22.40
C PHE A 407 15.54 15.03 -22.38
N SER A 408 16.18 15.26 -21.22
CA SER A 408 17.64 15.22 -21.06
C SER A 408 18.03 14.49 -19.77
N LEU A 409 18.97 13.55 -19.87
CA LEU A 409 19.51 12.76 -18.75
C LEU A 409 20.53 13.61 -17.96
N MET A 410 20.06 14.51 -17.11
CA MET A 410 20.90 15.11 -16.07
C MET A 410 20.55 14.53 -14.69
N PRO A 411 21.53 14.28 -13.80
CA PRO A 411 21.24 14.04 -12.39
C PRO A 411 20.53 15.28 -11.86
N GLU A 412 19.32 15.09 -11.35
CA GLU A 412 18.38 16.15 -11.03
C GLU A 412 18.98 17.16 -10.04
N LYS A 413 19.19 18.39 -10.55
CA LYS A 413 19.30 19.58 -9.71
C LYS A 413 17.86 19.95 -9.33
N GLU A 414 17.63 20.18 -8.04
CA GLU A 414 16.33 20.53 -7.46
C GLU A 414 15.58 21.53 -8.35
N LEU A 415 14.50 21.08 -8.97
CA LEU A 415 13.56 21.92 -9.69
C LEU A 415 12.23 21.92 -8.96
N VAL A 416 12.01 23.07 -8.33
CA VAL A 416 10.77 23.75 -7.95
C VAL A 416 9.51 23.15 -8.57
N GLU A 417 8.60 22.68 -7.71
CA GLU A 417 7.23 22.31 -8.09
C GLU A 417 6.41 23.57 -8.38
N GLU A 418 5.93 23.71 -9.61
CA GLU A 418 4.80 24.59 -9.96
C GLU A 418 3.54 23.76 -10.28
N PRO A 419 2.35 24.37 -10.16
CA PRO A 419 1.17 23.74 -9.59
C PRO A 419 0.38 22.91 -10.60
N THR A 420 -0.12 21.75 -10.16
CA THR A 420 -1.14 20.99 -10.91
C THR A 420 -2.55 21.48 -10.55
N PRO A 421 -3.41 21.76 -11.54
CA PRO A 421 -4.82 22.01 -11.32
C PRO A 421 -5.55 20.66 -11.28
N TYR A 422 -6.17 20.31 -10.14
CA TYR A 422 -7.61 20.05 -10.08
C TYR A 422 -8.03 19.84 -8.62
N SER A 423 -9.07 20.60 -8.28
CA SER A 423 -9.84 20.58 -7.04
C SER A 423 -10.25 19.17 -6.63
N VAL A 424 -9.57 18.61 -5.63
CA VAL A 424 -10.28 18.03 -4.50
C VAL A 424 -10.35 19.15 -3.48
N THR A 425 -11.55 19.53 -3.05
CA THR A 425 -11.71 20.44 -1.91
C THR A 425 -11.05 19.79 -0.70
N LEU A 426 -9.78 20.14 -0.48
CA LEU A 426 -9.11 20.02 0.80
C LEU A 426 -10.03 20.75 1.78
N GLU A 427 -10.55 20.04 2.76
CA GLU A 427 -10.88 20.69 4.04
C GLU A 427 -9.59 21.35 4.52
N THR A 428 -9.42 22.61 4.12
CA THR A 428 -8.33 23.45 4.58
C THR A 428 -8.71 23.79 6.01
N ILE A 429 -8.04 23.12 6.95
CA ILE A 429 -8.12 23.52 8.36
C ILE A 429 -7.70 24.99 8.38
N GLU A 430 -8.64 25.88 8.68
CA GLU A 430 -8.38 27.31 8.67
C GLU A 430 -7.21 27.62 9.61
N PRO A 431 -6.19 28.35 9.14
CA PRO A 431 -5.07 28.71 9.98
C PRO A 431 -5.58 29.63 11.10
N ILE A 432 -5.48 29.15 12.34
CA ILE A 432 -5.68 29.95 13.54
C ILE A 432 -4.31 30.45 14.00
N ASP A 433 -4.26 31.70 14.48
CA ASP A 433 -3.11 32.24 15.20
C ASP A 433 -3.07 31.63 16.61
N PRO A 434 -2.07 30.78 16.93
CA PRO A 434 -1.96 30.17 18.25
C PRO A 434 -1.97 31.20 19.38
N GLU A 435 -1.41 32.40 19.16
CA GLU A 435 -1.37 33.45 20.19
C GLU A 435 -2.75 34.04 20.51
N THR A 436 -3.79 33.67 19.77
CA THR A 436 -5.19 34.04 20.05
C THR A 436 -6.02 32.89 20.65
N ASP A 437 -5.48 31.67 20.70
CA ASP A 437 -6.19 30.49 21.21
C ASP A 437 -6.01 30.33 22.72
N THR A 438 -7.13 30.36 23.45
CA THR A 438 -7.14 30.34 24.91
C THR A 438 -6.65 29.03 25.52
N GLU A 439 -6.90 27.89 24.85
CA GLU A 439 -6.46 26.58 25.35
C GLU A 439 -4.95 26.44 25.20
N TRP A 440 -4.39 26.83 24.04
CA TRP A 440 -2.95 26.85 23.80
C TRP A 440 -2.21 27.78 24.77
N LEU A 441 -2.68 29.03 24.93
CA LEU A 441 -2.07 29.99 25.86
C LEU A 441 -2.04 29.46 27.29
N CYS A 442 -3.13 28.83 27.75
CA CYS A 442 -3.19 28.23 29.08
C CYS A 442 -2.16 27.11 29.24
N LEU A 443 -2.00 26.23 28.24
CA LEU A 443 -0.99 25.17 28.28
C LEU A 443 0.43 25.72 28.26
N LYS A 444 0.72 26.67 27.37
CA LYS A 444 2.02 27.35 27.25
C LYS A 444 2.41 28.02 28.58
N GLN A 445 1.50 28.68 29.26
CA GLN A 445 1.80 29.38 30.53
C GLN A 445 2.02 28.46 31.73
N ASN A 446 1.40 27.28 31.72
CA ASN A 446 1.41 26.37 32.88
C ASN A 446 2.35 25.16 32.69
N CYS A 447 2.84 24.92 31.47
CA CYS A 447 3.78 23.86 31.16
C CYS A 447 5.09 24.42 30.59
N SER A 448 6.17 24.36 31.37
CA SER A 448 7.49 24.85 30.96
C SER A 448 8.04 24.15 29.71
N VAL A 449 7.67 22.88 29.47
CA VAL A 449 8.07 22.16 28.25
C VAL A 449 7.44 22.79 27.00
N LEU A 450 6.12 23.01 27.03
CA LEU A 450 5.41 23.56 25.87
C LEU A 450 5.85 25.00 25.60
N TRP A 451 6.12 25.77 26.66
CA TRP A 451 6.70 27.09 26.56
C TRP A 451 8.08 27.07 25.88
N THR A 452 8.99 26.19 26.30
CA THR A 452 10.32 26.08 25.69
C THR A 452 10.24 25.64 24.22
N LEU A 453 9.31 24.74 23.87
CA LEU A 453 9.10 24.32 22.50
C LEU A 453 8.59 25.46 21.60
N ASP A 454 7.63 26.24 22.08
CA ASP A 454 7.15 27.44 21.38
C ASP A 454 8.27 28.46 21.16
N ASN A 455 9.11 28.67 22.19
CA ASN A 455 10.27 29.53 22.06
C ASN A 455 11.27 29.02 21.01
N LEU A 456 11.59 27.73 21.00
CA LEU A 456 12.48 27.14 19.99
C LEU A 456 11.91 27.27 18.58
N ILE A 457 10.57 27.15 18.41
CA ILE A 457 9.90 27.41 17.13
C ILE A 457 10.13 28.86 16.70
N ASN A 458 9.97 29.83 17.61
CA ASN A 458 10.06 31.25 17.30
C ASN A 458 11.51 31.78 17.19
N THR A 459 12.50 31.13 17.82
CA THR A 459 13.91 31.58 17.78
C THR A 459 14.77 30.78 16.81
N ASN A 460 14.67 29.44 16.85
CA ASN A 460 15.56 28.55 16.11
C ASN A 460 14.90 28.04 14.82
N HIS A 461 13.59 28.22 14.66
CA HIS A 461 12.79 27.70 13.56
C HIS A 461 13.07 26.22 13.29
N SER A 462 13.40 25.44 14.32
CA SER A 462 13.76 24.03 14.20
C SER A 462 13.45 23.30 15.49
N LEU A 463 12.83 22.11 15.36
CA LEU A 463 12.59 21.17 16.45
C LEU A 463 13.06 19.78 16.05
N THR A 464 13.50 18.97 17.02
CA THR A 464 13.78 17.55 16.80
C THR A 464 12.48 16.75 16.60
N VAL A 465 12.56 15.56 16.00
CA VAL A 465 11.39 14.68 15.80
C VAL A 465 10.65 14.39 17.11
N ASN A 466 11.39 14.21 18.21
CA ASN A 466 10.81 13.98 19.54
C ASN A 466 10.05 15.21 20.06
N GLN A 467 10.62 16.40 19.88
CA GLN A 467 10.02 17.68 20.26
C GLN A 467 8.76 17.99 19.45
N LYS A 468 8.78 17.73 18.13
CA LYS A 468 7.59 17.85 17.27
C LYS A 468 6.47 16.91 17.70
N ASN A 469 6.82 15.67 18.07
CA ASN A 469 5.87 14.69 18.57
C ASN A 469 5.23 15.13 19.90
N VAL A 470 5.97 15.76 20.81
CA VAL A 470 5.39 16.33 22.04
C VAL A 470 4.28 17.33 21.71
N LEU A 471 4.50 18.25 20.75
CA LEU A 471 3.46 19.20 20.33
C LEU A 471 2.25 18.49 19.72
N ARG A 472 2.46 17.55 18.80
CA ARG A 472 1.37 16.80 18.13
C ARG A 472 0.51 16.03 19.15
N TYR A 473 1.13 15.22 19.99
CA TYR A 473 0.42 14.31 20.92
C TYR A 473 -0.09 14.98 22.20
N VAL A 474 0.15 16.29 22.37
CA VAL A 474 -0.47 17.09 23.44
C VAL A 474 -1.47 18.07 22.84
N CYS A 475 -1.04 18.95 21.94
CA CYS A 475 -1.88 20.01 21.38
C CYS A 475 -2.90 19.47 20.39
N GLY A 476 -2.66 18.30 19.79
CA GLY A 476 -3.63 17.66 18.90
C GLY A 476 -4.93 17.20 19.57
N HIS A 477 -5.02 17.27 20.91
CA HIS A 477 -6.23 17.03 21.68
C HIS A 477 -7.04 18.31 22.00
N LEU A 478 -6.50 19.49 21.68
CA LEU A 478 -7.21 20.76 21.85
C LEU A 478 -8.36 20.88 20.87
N THR A 479 -9.32 21.76 21.16
CA THR A 479 -10.48 22.04 20.31
C THR A 479 -10.03 22.44 18.89
N ASN A 480 -9.05 23.34 18.80
CA ASN A 480 -8.42 23.77 17.55
C ASN A 480 -7.07 23.09 17.28
N GLY A 481 -6.83 21.91 17.89
CA GLY A 481 -5.53 21.26 17.95
C GLY A 481 -4.80 21.11 16.61
N PRO A 482 -5.43 20.56 15.56
CA PRO A 482 -4.81 20.47 14.25
C PRO A 482 -4.42 21.82 13.65
N ALA A 483 -5.23 22.87 13.83
CA ALA A 483 -4.94 24.21 13.33
C ALA A 483 -3.72 24.80 14.05
N ILE A 484 -3.70 24.72 15.39
CA ILE A 484 -2.60 25.22 16.23
C ILE A 484 -1.29 24.52 15.89
N VAL A 485 -1.29 23.18 15.87
CA VAL A 485 -0.09 22.40 15.55
C VAL A 485 0.39 22.72 14.14
N ASN A 486 -0.51 22.82 13.16
CA ASN A 486 -0.12 23.15 11.79
C ASN A 486 0.49 24.55 11.69
N THR A 487 -0.07 25.55 12.38
CA THR A 487 0.49 26.90 12.38
C THR A 487 1.86 26.94 13.04
N LEU A 488 2.06 26.22 14.15
CA LEU A 488 3.36 26.12 14.82
C LEU A 488 4.40 25.36 13.98
N MET A 489 4.02 24.24 13.37
CA MET A 489 4.93 23.45 12.52
C MET A 489 5.35 24.21 11.28
N LYS A 490 4.43 24.97 10.65
CA LYS A 490 4.74 25.80 9.48
C LYS A 490 5.77 26.90 9.73
N LYS A 491 6.03 27.28 10.99
CA LYS A 491 7.12 28.22 11.35
C LYS A 491 8.50 27.56 11.34
N LEU A 492 8.59 26.24 11.23
CA LEU A 492 9.85 25.49 11.25
C LEU A 492 10.46 25.37 9.84
N THR A 493 11.75 25.62 9.74
CA THR A 493 12.58 25.37 8.54
C THR A 493 12.68 23.89 8.20
N ASN A 494 12.57 23.02 9.21
CA ASN A 494 12.59 21.57 9.06
C ASN A 494 11.20 20.94 9.13
N CYS A 495 10.13 21.68 8.82
CA CYS A 495 8.77 21.14 8.76
C CYS A 495 8.59 20.21 7.57
N GLU A 496 8.14 18.98 7.84
CA GLU A 496 7.73 18.02 6.81
C GLU A 496 6.19 17.93 6.77
N LEU A 497 5.61 17.51 5.65
CA LEU A 497 4.14 17.37 5.53
C LEU A 497 3.55 16.39 6.56
N GLU A 498 4.36 15.46 7.06
CA GLU A 498 4.01 14.46 8.07
C GLU A 498 3.89 15.05 9.50
N ASP A 499 4.54 16.20 9.71
CA ASP A 499 4.42 16.96 10.95
C ASP A 499 3.04 17.64 11.06
N LEU A 500 2.38 17.90 9.93
CA LEU A 500 1.06 18.52 9.85
C LEU A 500 -0.05 17.53 10.18
N MET A 501 -0.98 17.97 11.03
CA MET A 501 -2.15 17.25 11.47
C MET A 501 -3.35 17.49 10.54
N LYS A 502 -4.00 16.40 10.13
CA LYS A 502 -5.26 16.44 9.36
C LYS A 502 -6.51 16.25 10.21
N ARG A 503 -6.37 15.64 11.40
CA ARG A 503 -7.46 15.32 12.32
C ARG A 503 -6.96 15.43 13.76
N PRO A 504 -7.83 15.79 14.72
CA PRO A 504 -7.46 15.79 16.14
C PRO A 504 -7.20 14.36 16.64
N PHE A 505 -6.37 14.22 17.66
CA PHE A 505 -6.12 12.93 18.30
C PHE A 505 -7.32 12.54 19.17
N ARG A 506 -7.64 11.24 19.18
CA ARG A 506 -8.64 10.62 20.04
C ARG A 506 -7.97 9.68 21.02
N GLY A 507 -8.48 9.62 22.26
CA GLY A 507 -7.92 8.78 23.32
C GLY A 507 -6.98 9.53 24.26
N ASN A 508 -6.04 8.81 24.88
CA ASN A 508 -5.19 9.36 25.94
C ASN A 508 -4.03 10.19 25.35
N ALA A 509 -3.91 11.43 25.82
CA ALA A 509 -2.81 12.32 25.49
C ALA A 509 -1.47 11.83 26.06
N MET A 510 -0.35 12.41 25.61
CA MET A 510 0.97 12.05 26.10
C MET A 510 1.15 12.39 27.60
N SER A 511 1.71 11.47 28.39
CA SER A 511 1.99 11.71 29.81
C SER A 511 3.19 12.63 30.05
N CYS A 512 3.17 13.35 31.16
CA CYS A 512 4.31 14.16 31.62
C CYS A 512 5.61 13.35 31.75
N ASN A 513 5.54 12.06 32.14
CA ASN A 513 6.71 11.18 32.18
C ASN A 513 7.30 10.92 30.79
N LYS A 514 6.43 10.67 29.80
CA LYS A 514 6.87 10.44 28.42
C LYS A 514 7.38 11.74 27.78
N ILE A 515 6.75 12.88 28.08
CA ILE A 515 7.22 14.20 27.65
C ILE A 515 8.63 14.49 28.19
N ARG A 516 8.86 14.27 29.49
CA ARG A 516 10.20 14.44 30.10
C ARG A 516 11.26 13.51 29.49
N LYS A 517 10.88 12.32 29.01
CA LYS A 517 11.80 11.43 28.29
C LYS A 517 12.14 11.92 26.88
N LEU A 518 11.19 12.56 26.20
CA LEU A 518 11.31 12.96 24.79
C LEU A 518 11.84 14.38 24.59
N ALA A 519 11.59 15.27 25.56
CA ALA A 519 11.94 16.69 25.51
C ALA A 519 12.36 17.22 26.89
N GLY A 520 12.93 16.36 27.75
CA GLY A 520 13.48 16.79 29.05
C GLY A 520 14.90 17.34 28.97
N ASP A 521 15.57 17.14 27.84
CA ASP A 521 16.90 17.69 27.52
C ASP A 521 16.88 19.21 27.32
N ILE A 522 15.74 19.77 26.92
CA ILE A 522 15.53 21.21 26.71
C ILE A 522 15.12 21.96 27.98
N ILE A 523 14.99 21.28 29.12
CA ILE A 523 14.61 21.90 30.40
C ILE A 523 15.66 21.55 31.45
N GLU A 524 16.18 22.57 32.12
CA GLU A 524 17.10 22.36 33.24
C GLU A 524 16.44 21.51 34.35
N PRO A 525 17.15 20.53 34.92
CA PRO A 525 16.63 19.69 36.00
C PRO A 525 16.06 20.56 37.14
N GLY A 526 14.75 20.45 37.38
CA GLY A 526 14.05 21.23 38.39
C GLY A 526 13.11 22.32 37.85
N HIS A 527 13.16 22.70 36.57
CA HIS A 527 12.31 23.77 36.01
C HIS A 527 10.92 23.32 35.52
N CYS A 528 10.57 22.05 35.74
CA CYS A 528 9.23 21.52 35.47
C CYS A 528 8.50 21.27 36.80
N HIS A 529 7.64 22.21 37.19
CA HIS A 529 6.89 22.22 38.45
C HIS A 529 5.39 21.95 38.27
N CYS A 530 5.00 21.22 37.23
CA CYS A 530 3.60 20.86 37.03
C CYS A 530 3.11 20.03 38.23
N ASP A 531 2.27 20.63 39.07
CA ASP A 531 1.63 19.98 40.21
C ASP A 531 0.17 19.65 39.89
N PHE A 532 -0.19 18.38 40.05
CA PHE A 532 -1.53 17.83 39.84
C PHE A 532 -2.03 17.09 41.11
N SER A 533 -1.46 17.43 42.27
CA SER A 533 -1.71 16.80 43.57
C SER A 533 -3.18 16.82 44.02
N GLU A 534 -3.98 17.77 43.52
CA GLU A 534 -5.42 17.86 43.79
C GLU A 534 -6.25 16.73 43.11
N GLU A 535 -5.65 15.91 42.24
CA GLU A 535 -6.33 14.88 41.44
C GLU A 535 -5.62 13.50 41.55
N PRO A 536 -5.60 12.87 42.74
CA PRO A 536 -4.94 11.58 42.95
C PRO A 536 -5.64 10.48 42.15
N GLY A 537 -4.92 9.88 41.19
CA GLY A 537 -5.37 8.75 40.37
C GLY A 537 -5.62 9.08 38.89
N MET A 538 -5.57 10.34 38.48
CA MET A 538 -5.68 10.76 37.08
C MET A 538 -4.36 10.64 36.32
N TYR A 539 -4.44 10.31 35.03
CA TYR A 539 -3.29 10.23 34.14
C TYR A 539 -2.62 11.61 33.97
N GLN A 540 -1.41 11.78 34.48
CA GLN A 540 -0.70 13.07 34.49
C GLN A 540 -0.32 13.53 33.08
N THR A 541 -0.92 14.62 32.61
CA THR A 541 -0.70 15.22 31.29
C THR A 541 -0.88 16.75 31.34
N PRO A 542 -0.20 17.54 30.49
CA PRO A 542 -0.37 19.00 30.47
C PRO A 542 -1.81 19.46 30.25
N LEU A 543 -2.66 18.64 29.58
CA LEU A 543 -4.08 18.95 29.36
C LEU A 543 -4.87 19.19 30.66
N LEU A 544 -4.41 18.68 31.80
CA LEU A 544 -5.04 18.93 33.10
C LEU A 544 -5.00 20.42 33.49
N HIS A 545 -4.09 21.22 32.93
CA HIS A 545 -4.05 22.67 33.16
C HIS A 545 -5.26 23.41 32.58
N LEU A 546 -5.97 22.84 31.58
CA LEU A 546 -7.16 23.46 30.99
C LEU A 546 -8.30 23.63 32.00
N LYS A 547 -8.30 22.88 33.12
CA LYS A 547 -9.25 23.10 34.21
C LYS A 547 -9.13 24.50 34.84
N LYS A 548 -7.96 25.15 34.75
CA LYS A 548 -7.75 26.54 35.21
C LYS A 548 -8.51 27.58 34.38
N LEU A 549 -8.91 27.25 33.15
CA LEU A 549 -9.80 28.09 32.32
C LEU A 549 -11.26 27.96 32.75
N SER A 550 -11.67 26.77 33.21
CA SER A 550 -13.06 26.51 33.61
C SER A 550 -13.46 27.15 34.94
N SER A 551 -12.50 27.58 35.76
CA SER A 551 -12.73 28.10 37.12
C SER A 551 -12.89 29.62 37.20
N ASN A 552 -12.61 30.40 36.14
CA ASN A 552 -12.75 31.87 36.17
C ASN A 552 -13.52 32.38 34.95
N SER A 553 -14.74 32.86 35.18
CA SER A 553 -15.58 33.53 34.19
C SER A 553 -15.24 35.03 34.12
N THR A 554 -14.44 35.46 33.13
CA THR A 554 -14.51 36.81 32.49
C THR A 554 -13.54 36.91 31.29
N ASN A 555 -14.04 36.56 30.10
CA ASN A 555 -13.29 36.24 28.87
C ASN A 555 -12.56 37.38 28.10
N ALA A 556 -12.42 38.59 28.64
CA ALA A 556 -11.79 39.69 27.89
C ALA A 556 -10.65 40.41 28.65
N LEU A 557 -10.81 40.64 29.94
CA LEU A 557 -9.77 41.24 30.79
C LEU A 557 -8.63 40.26 31.08
N GLN A 558 -8.96 38.99 31.30
CA GLN A 558 -7.97 37.93 31.52
C GLN A 558 -7.11 37.68 30.29
N THR A 559 -7.70 37.66 29.09
CA THR A 559 -6.96 37.44 27.83
C THR A 559 -5.91 38.54 27.61
N ASN A 560 -6.28 39.80 27.82
CA ASN A 560 -5.34 40.92 27.70
C ASN A 560 -4.25 40.91 28.79
N GLU A 561 -4.59 40.52 30.02
CA GLU A 561 -3.61 40.41 31.11
C GLU A 561 -2.61 39.26 30.87
N LEU A 562 -3.08 38.16 30.30
CA LEU A 562 -2.27 36.99 29.96
C LEU A 562 -1.35 37.27 28.77
N MET A 563 -1.84 37.93 27.72
CA MET A 563 -1.00 38.37 26.59
C MET A 563 0.07 39.37 27.03
N LEU A 564 -0.26 40.30 27.93
CA LEU A 564 0.70 41.26 28.46
C LEU A 564 1.79 40.59 29.32
N LYS A 565 1.41 39.61 30.15
CA LYS A 565 2.39 38.84 30.95
C LYS A 565 3.32 38.01 30.06
N ASP A 566 2.82 37.44 28.97
CA ASP A 566 3.66 36.69 28.02
C ASP A 566 4.68 37.62 27.34
N LEU A 567 4.23 38.77 26.81
CA LEU A 567 5.11 39.77 26.17
C LEU A 567 6.20 40.27 27.12
N ILE A 568 5.87 40.54 28.39
CA ILE A 568 6.86 40.97 29.38
C ILE A 568 7.86 39.85 29.68
N SER A 569 7.40 38.60 29.81
CA SER A 569 8.28 37.47 30.07
C SER A 569 9.25 37.21 28.91
N THR A 570 8.76 37.32 27.68
CA THR A 570 9.53 37.17 26.44
C THR A 570 10.55 38.29 26.31
N TYR A 571 10.16 39.55 26.58
CA TYR A 571 11.08 40.68 26.61
C TYR A 571 12.23 40.49 27.62
N LEU A 572 11.93 40.07 28.86
CA LEU A 572 12.94 39.88 29.89
C LEU A 572 13.91 38.74 29.54
N LYS A 573 13.41 37.66 28.93
CA LYS A 573 14.25 36.54 28.50
C LYS A 573 15.13 36.88 27.30
N LEU A 574 14.60 37.56 26.29
CA LEU A 574 15.40 38.06 25.16
C LEU A 574 16.50 39.02 25.64
N LYS A 575 16.21 39.85 26.65
CA LYS A 575 17.21 40.73 27.26
C LYS A 575 18.31 39.98 28.00
N SER A 576 17.98 38.86 28.66
CA SER A 576 18.98 37.97 29.26
C SER A 576 19.84 37.30 28.20
N GLN A 577 19.22 36.73 27.16
CA GLN A 577 19.94 36.07 26.06
C GLN A 577 20.85 37.04 25.29
N SER A 578 20.41 38.28 25.07
CA SER A 578 21.25 39.33 24.48
C SER A 578 22.49 39.61 25.32
N LYS A 579 22.34 39.61 26.65
CA LYS A 579 23.47 39.82 27.56
C LYS A 579 24.43 38.63 27.56
N ASP A 580 23.92 37.40 27.56
CA ASP A 580 24.74 36.18 27.48
C ASP A 580 25.51 36.11 26.16
N LEU A 581 24.88 36.49 25.04
CA LEU A 581 25.52 36.61 23.73
C LEU A 581 26.61 37.69 23.72
N GLU A 582 26.37 38.86 24.34
CA GLU A 582 27.37 39.91 24.47
C GLU A 582 28.58 39.45 25.31
N ASP A 583 28.34 38.71 26.40
CA ASP A 583 29.42 38.22 27.26
C ASP A 583 30.21 37.09 26.58
N HIS A 584 29.54 36.21 25.81
CA HIS A 584 30.21 35.20 25.00
C HIS A 584 31.03 35.82 23.85
N LEU A 585 30.50 36.86 23.20
CA LEU A 585 31.24 37.61 22.17
C LEU A 585 32.52 38.21 22.75
N LYS A 586 32.46 38.89 23.90
CA LYS A 586 33.64 39.44 24.58
C LYS A 586 34.67 38.37 24.92
N GLN A 587 34.22 37.17 25.31
CA GLN A 587 35.11 36.06 25.60
C GLN A 587 35.85 35.58 24.34
N ILE A 588 35.14 35.40 23.23
CA ILE A 588 35.74 35.04 21.94
C ILE A 588 36.69 36.15 21.45
N GLU A 589 36.30 37.41 21.56
CA GLU A 589 37.18 38.55 21.20
C GLU A 589 38.48 38.52 21.99
N LYS A 590 38.42 38.21 23.29
CA LYS A 590 39.62 38.06 24.14
C LYS A 590 40.49 36.87 23.71
N GLU A 591 39.88 35.76 23.33
CA GLU A 591 40.61 34.59 22.81
C GLU A 591 41.29 34.89 21.47
N ILE A 592 40.62 35.61 20.57
CA ILE A 592 41.19 36.06 19.30
C ILE A 592 42.37 37.02 19.56
N ILE A 593 42.23 37.98 20.48
CA ILE A 593 43.30 38.91 20.87
C ILE A 593 44.52 38.15 21.42
N ASN A 594 44.30 37.16 22.28
CA ASN A 594 45.37 36.31 22.83
C ASN A 594 46.05 35.47 21.74
N ALA A 595 45.27 34.91 20.80
CA ALA A 595 45.81 34.15 19.68
C ALA A 595 46.66 35.04 18.75
N PHE A 596 46.23 36.28 18.51
CA PHE A 596 47.00 37.27 17.75
C PHE A 596 48.34 37.59 18.45
N ASP A 597 48.35 37.75 19.78
CA ASP A 597 49.58 37.98 20.55
C ASP A 597 50.53 36.77 20.56
N GLN A 598 49.99 35.55 20.64
CA GLN A 598 50.78 34.32 20.62
C GLN A 598 51.45 34.06 19.26
N ILE A 599 50.74 34.36 18.17
CA ILE A 599 51.21 34.11 16.79
C ILE A 599 52.02 35.31 16.27
N GLY A 600 51.93 36.48 16.90
CA GLY A 600 52.61 37.71 16.48
C GLY A 600 51.98 38.38 15.26
N LEU A 601 50.67 38.20 15.08
CA LEU A 601 49.90 38.74 13.95
C LEU A 601 48.91 39.81 14.44
N ASN A 602 48.75 40.88 13.66
CA ASN A 602 47.80 41.95 13.95
C ASN A 602 46.61 42.01 12.98
N GLU A 603 46.65 41.19 11.91
CA GLU A 603 45.57 41.11 10.92
C GLU A 603 45.46 39.71 10.31
N ILE A 604 44.24 39.31 9.94
CA ILE A 604 43.96 38.05 9.24
C ILE A 604 42.85 38.25 8.19
N SER A 605 43.03 37.64 7.01
CA SER A 605 42.04 37.67 5.94
C SER A 605 40.97 36.61 6.18
N THR A 606 39.70 37.01 6.10
CA THR A 606 38.52 36.13 6.26
C THR A 606 37.61 36.23 5.05
N SER A 607 36.61 35.34 4.95
CA SER A 607 35.55 35.41 3.94
C SER A 607 34.73 36.71 3.99
N TYR A 608 34.73 37.41 5.12
CA TYR A 608 33.93 38.62 5.36
C TYR A 608 34.74 39.92 5.26
N GLY A 609 36.07 39.85 5.12
CA GLY A 609 36.95 41.02 5.14
C GLY A 609 38.26 40.76 5.88
N ILE A 610 39.05 41.80 6.11
CA ILE A 610 40.29 41.73 6.89
C ILE A 610 39.98 42.08 8.35
N LEU A 611 40.14 41.13 9.25
CA LEU A 611 40.00 41.36 10.70
C LEU A 611 41.32 41.89 11.24
N LYS A 612 41.29 43.08 11.86
CA LYS A 612 42.47 43.76 12.43
C LYS A 612 42.31 43.94 13.93
N LYS A 613 43.41 43.71 14.65
CA LYS A 613 43.57 44.12 16.05
C LYS A 613 44.09 45.55 16.08
N ILE A 614 43.32 46.46 16.66
CA ILE A 614 43.69 47.87 16.83
C ILE A 614 43.89 48.13 18.32
N THR A 615 45.00 48.79 18.64
CA THR A 615 45.31 49.25 19.99
C THR A 615 45.26 50.77 19.99
N ASP A 616 44.30 51.36 20.70
CA ASP A 616 44.13 52.81 20.81
C ASP A 616 43.99 53.20 22.28
N GLU A 617 44.84 54.12 22.76
CA GLU A 617 44.87 54.65 24.14
C GLU A 617 44.50 53.62 25.25
N ASP A 618 45.25 52.51 25.33
CA ASP A 618 45.08 51.40 26.28
C ASP A 618 43.85 50.48 26.09
N LYS A 619 43.06 50.64 25.01
CA LYS A 619 42.00 49.71 24.64
C LYS A 619 42.37 48.92 23.38
N ILE A 620 42.34 47.60 23.53
CA ILE A 620 42.47 46.66 22.41
C ILE A 620 41.07 46.35 21.89
N SER A 621 40.87 46.52 20.59
CA SER A 621 39.61 46.20 19.91
C SER A 621 39.86 45.47 18.60
N LEU A 622 38.87 44.70 18.16
CA LEU A 622 38.88 44.02 16.86
C LEU A 622 37.99 44.77 15.89
N VAL A 623 38.53 45.10 14.71
CA VAL A 623 37.80 45.80 13.65
C VAL A 623 37.87 44.99 12.37
N ILE A 624 36.72 44.72 11.77
CA ILE A 624 36.66 44.06 10.47
C ILE A 624 36.55 45.11 9.36
N GLN A 625 37.52 45.12 8.44
CA GLN A 625 37.44 45.87 7.18
C GLN A 625 36.76 44.98 6.15
N LEU A 626 35.47 45.22 5.91
CA LEU A 626 34.68 44.52 4.90
C LEU A 626 35.31 44.70 3.51
N LYS A 627 35.19 43.67 2.67
CA LYS A 627 35.66 43.70 1.28
C LYS A 627 34.77 44.51 0.36
#